data_AF-B8BZ80-F1
#
_entry.id   AF-B8BZ80-F1
#
_cell.length_a   1.000
_cell.length_b   1.000
_cell.length_c   1.000
_cell.angle_alpha   90.00
_cell.angle_beta   90.00
_cell.angle_gamma   90.00
#
_symmetry.space_group_name_H-M   'P 1'
#
loop_
_entity.id
_entity.type
_entity.pdbx_description
1 polymer ?
#
loop_
_entity_poly.entity_id
_entity_poly.type
_entity_poly.pdbx_seq_one_letter_code
_entity_poly.pdbx_strand_id
1 'polypeptide(L)'
;MTLPSRLSPDDIASLLAEVDAETASAQEQLRYAQPIVEAAGLTVDGSILEGSFFAPDPLATRGAKAAAQSAASISASGDVNTNATLTESDQAAAALHARQAFNPLRGTLLAYPLVLSTTGGHSNTDHIVQQNPDGTVNRLSEFKRNMRRRARQSKSEERGTDRWDLPRIPGARRRRIKRDSDAHSAPPKPPDAGYILYVSQMTTKLRHDNPDRHHNQISAIRRISALWHKLTDDEKGHYNQLARDAIAEYNLRLREYRATGGWREFTVIERLRNKNGVEEVTRDRSSGSGGPWVRIPYEKKNALERELETYDQVIFPPRPKDMEEEYERRKKEQNERRRVKKWKDSTRNSA
;
A
#
# COMPACT_ATOMS: atom_id res chain seq x y z
N MET A 1 30.92 22.57 2.33
CA MET A 1 29.45 22.55 2.14
C MET A 1 28.98 23.99 2.11
N THR A 2 28.56 24.47 0.94
CA THR A 2 28.04 25.82 0.75
C THR A 2 26.64 25.90 1.34
N LEU A 3 26.39 26.91 2.18
CA LEU A 3 25.05 27.13 2.75
C LEU A 3 24.09 27.58 1.63
N PRO A 4 22.81 27.19 1.68
CA PRO A 4 21.81 27.64 0.73
C PRO A 4 21.66 29.16 0.78
N SER A 5 21.42 29.77 -0.39
CA SER A 5 21.18 31.20 -0.53
C SER A 5 19.95 31.62 0.30
N ARG A 6 20.07 32.74 1.01
CA ARG A 6 18.93 33.34 1.73
C ARG A 6 17.89 33.78 0.70
N LEU A 7 16.63 33.47 0.97
CA LEU A 7 15.49 33.88 0.15
C LEU A 7 15.43 35.41 0.06
N SER A 8 15.07 35.92 -1.13
CA SER A 8 14.84 37.34 -1.34
C SER A 8 13.64 37.80 -0.49
N PRO A 9 13.60 39.07 -0.03
CA PRO A 9 12.39 39.63 0.58
C PRO A 9 11.14 39.45 -0.29
N ASP A 10 11.30 39.51 -1.61
CA ASP A 10 10.22 39.32 -2.58
C ASP A 10 9.72 37.87 -2.61
N ASP A 11 10.61 36.88 -2.47
CA ASP A 11 10.24 35.47 -2.38
C ASP A 11 9.44 35.20 -1.09
N ILE A 12 9.84 35.84 0.01
CA ILE A 12 9.13 35.73 1.30
C ILE A 12 7.73 36.35 1.17
N ALA A 13 7.61 37.52 0.54
CA ALA A 13 6.32 38.17 0.31
C ALA A 13 5.41 37.32 -0.59
N SER A 14 5.96 36.71 -1.66
CA SER A 14 5.23 35.80 -2.53
C SER A 14 4.72 34.56 -1.79
N LEU A 15 5.55 33.96 -0.93
CA LEU A 15 5.16 32.80 -0.13
C LEU A 15 4.06 33.15 0.89
N LEU A 16 4.12 34.33 1.51
CA LEU A 16 3.07 34.79 2.42
C LEU A 16 1.75 35.01 1.69
N ALA A 17 1.79 35.63 0.50
CA ALA A 17 0.59 35.82 -0.31
C ALA A 17 -0.04 34.49 -0.78
N GLU A 18 0.78 33.49 -1.09
CA GLU A 18 0.31 32.14 -1.43
C GLU A 18 -0.36 31.46 -0.23
N VAL A 19 0.22 31.56 0.97
CA VAL A 19 -0.38 31.07 2.22
C VAL A 19 -1.71 31.76 2.52
N ASP A 20 -1.80 33.09 2.32
CA ASP A 20 -3.04 33.84 2.52
C ASP A 20 -4.12 33.41 1.51
N ALA A 21 -3.75 33.14 0.25
CA ALA A 21 -4.67 32.62 -0.76
C ALA A 21 -5.15 31.19 -0.45
N GLU A 22 -4.26 30.30 0.01
CA GLU A 22 -4.62 28.95 0.44
C GLU A 22 -5.55 28.96 1.65
N THR A 23 -5.29 29.82 2.64
CA THR A 23 -6.15 29.94 3.82
C THR A 23 -7.53 30.49 3.47
N ALA A 24 -7.62 31.46 2.56
CA ALA A 24 -8.91 31.96 2.05
C ALA A 24 -9.69 30.85 1.31
N SER A 25 -9.03 30.08 0.46
CA SER A 25 -9.63 28.94 -0.26
C SER A 25 -10.14 27.85 0.70
N ALA A 26 -9.37 27.54 1.75
CA ALA A 26 -9.79 26.59 2.78
C ALA A 26 -11.03 27.07 3.56
N GLN A 27 -11.12 28.37 3.87
CA GLN A 27 -12.29 28.95 4.53
C GLN A 27 -13.53 28.90 3.64
N GLU A 28 -13.39 29.12 2.33
CA GLU A 28 -14.50 29.02 1.38
C GLU A 28 -15.03 27.57 1.26
N GLN A 29 -14.12 26.58 1.21
CA GLN A 29 -14.50 25.17 1.22
C GLN A 29 -15.22 24.78 2.51
N LEU A 30 -14.80 25.31 3.65
CA LEU A 30 -15.48 25.08 4.93
C LEU A 30 -16.90 25.69 4.94
N ARG A 31 -17.06 26.92 4.43
CA ARG A 31 -18.39 27.55 4.29
C ARG A 31 -19.31 26.74 3.38
N TYR A 32 -18.77 26.15 2.31
CA TYR A 32 -19.53 25.27 1.42
C TYR A 32 -19.91 23.94 2.07
N ALA A 33 -19.02 23.37 2.90
CA ALA A 33 -19.25 22.10 3.58
C ALA A 33 -20.25 22.21 4.74
N GLN A 34 -20.30 23.35 5.43
CA GLN A 34 -21.15 23.57 6.60
C GLN A 34 -22.64 23.20 6.40
N PRO A 35 -23.35 23.67 5.35
CA PRO A 35 -24.76 23.29 5.13
C PRO A 35 -24.95 21.79 4.84
N ILE A 36 -23.95 21.13 4.23
CA ILE A 36 -24.00 19.68 3.97
C ILE A 36 -23.93 18.89 5.29
N VAL A 37 -23.09 19.36 6.22
CA VAL A 37 -22.89 18.73 7.53
C VAL A 37 -24.10 18.98 8.44
N GLU A 38 -24.68 20.18 8.41
CA GLU A 38 -25.93 20.52 9.10
C GLU A 38 -27.10 19.67 8.58
N ALA A 39 -27.22 19.49 7.25
CA ALA A 39 -28.24 18.62 6.65
C ALA A 39 -28.09 17.14 7.05
N ALA A 40 -26.88 16.71 7.43
CA ALA A 40 -26.60 15.37 7.92
C ALA A 40 -26.82 15.20 9.44
N GLY A 41 -27.27 16.26 10.14
CA GLY A 41 -27.50 16.23 11.60
C GLY A 41 -26.22 16.19 12.43
N LEU A 42 -25.09 16.55 11.85
CA LEU A 42 -23.80 16.63 12.54
C LEU A 42 -23.56 18.10 12.93
N THR A 43 -23.41 18.36 14.23
CA THR A 43 -23.06 19.70 14.73
C THR A 43 -21.54 19.85 14.74
N VAL A 44 -21.00 20.74 13.93
CA VAL A 44 -19.58 21.13 14.03
C VAL A 44 -19.48 22.19 15.13
N ASP A 45 -18.77 21.89 16.21
CA ASP A 45 -18.48 22.87 17.26
C ASP A 45 -17.66 24.04 16.66
N GLY A 46 -18.27 25.21 16.57
CA GLY A 46 -17.67 26.42 15.99
C GLY A 46 -16.40 26.90 16.73
N SER A 47 -16.10 26.33 17.89
CA SER A 47 -14.88 26.59 18.68
C SER A 47 -13.58 26.15 17.98
N ILE A 48 -13.66 25.31 16.95
CA ILE A 48 -12.50 24.92 16.12
C ILE A 48 -12.15 26.01 15.09
N LEU A 49 -13.07 26.95 14.81
CA LEU A 49 -12.94 27.95 13.75
C LEU A 49 -12.60 29.36 14.25
N GLU A 50 -12.69 29.64 15.55
CA GLU A 50 -12.18 30.89 16.10
C GLU A 50 -10.66 30.84 16.22
N GLY A 51 -9.97 31.80 15.58
CA GLY A 51 -8.50 31.94 15.63
C GLY A 51 -7.91 32.16 17.03
N SER A 52 -8.74 32.17 18.07
CA SER A 52 -8.35 32.18 19.48
C SER A 52 -7.65 30.89 19.92
N PHE A 53 -7.74 29.79 19.15
CA PHE A 53 -7.06 28.54 19.47
C PHE A 53 -5.52 28.62 19.38
N PHE A 54 -4.98 29.64 18.69
CA PHE A 54 -3.53 29.91 18.63
C PHE A 54 -3.07 31.09 19.51
N ALA A 55 -3.98 31.71 20.26
CA ALA A 55 -3.59 32.71 21.24
C ALA A 55 -2.89 32.01 22.43
N PRO A 56 -1.68 32.44 22.84
CA PRO A 56 -1.05 31.90 24.03
C PRO A 56 -1.93 32.18 25.24
N ASP A 57 -2.30 31.12 25.93
CA ASP A 57 -3.18 31.11 27.09
C ASP A 57 -2.69 32.13 28.17
N PRO A 58 -3.47 33.18 28.49
CA PRO A 58 -3.05 34.20 29.46
C PRO A 58 -2.89 33.66 30.89
N LEU A 59 -3.34 32.43 31.15
CA LEU A 59 -3.16 31.72 32.43
C LEU A 59 -1.77 31.08 32.61
N ALA A 60 -0.97 30.93 31.56
CA ALA A 60 0.39 30.39 31.67
C ALA A 60 1.41 31.39 32.27
N THR A 61 1.07 32.68 32.34
CA THR A 61 1.93 33.76 32.87
C THR A 61 1.83 33.98 34.38
N ARG A 62 1.00 33.21 35.11
CA ARG A 62 0.87 33.33 36.57
C ARG A 62 1.86 32.49 37.38
N GLY A 63 2.59 31.58 36.73
CA GLY A 63 3.61 30.74 37.39
C GLY A 63 5.01 31.35 37.52
N ALA A 64 5.31 32.46 36.82
CA ALA A 64 6.66 33.01 36.75
C ALA A 64 6.91 34.25 37.64
N LYS A 65 5.92 34.69 38.44
CA LYS A 65 6.05 35.86 39.35
C LYS A 65 6.12 35.52 40.84
N ALA A 66 6.11 34.24 41.22
CA ALA A 66 6.18 33.81 42.62
C ALA A 66 7.61 33.53 43.15
N ALA A 67 8.64 33.58 42.30
CA ALA A 67 10.04 33.32 42.71
C ALA A 67 10.91 34.58 42.89
N ALA A 68 10.35 35.78 42.70
CA ALA A 68 11.11 37.04 42.72
C ALA A 68 10.80 37.97 43.92
N GLN A 69 10.15 37.46 44.98
CA GLN A 69 9.79 38.24 46.18
C GLN A 69 10.37 37.70 47.50
N SER A 70 11.46 36.94 47.44
CA SER A 70 12.19 36.51 48.66
C SER A 70 13.69 36.78 48.55
N ALA A 71 14.07 38.04 48.31
CA ALA A 71 15.42 38.54 48.57
C ALA A 71 15.45 40.07 48.50
N ALA A 72 14.86 40.73 49.49
CA ALA A 72 15.06 42.16 49.71
C ALA A 72 15.35 42.41 51.19
N SER A 73 16.61 42.23 51.56
CA SER A 73 17.22 42.90 52.72
C SER A 73 18.75 42.85 52.56
N ILE A 74 19.38 43.99 52.84
CA ILE A 74 20.83 44.24 52.97
C ILE A 74 21.48 44.90 51.74
N SER A 75 21.22 46.21 51.65
CA SER A 75 22.21 47.31 51.61
C SER A 75 23.49 47.22 50.77
N ALA A 76 23.61 48.26 49.93
CA ALA A 76 24.73 49.19 49.82
C ALA A 76 26.00 48.81 49.01
N SER A 77 26.21 49.66 47.99
CA SER A 77 27.48 50.19 47.46
C SER A 77 28.49 49.22 46.82
N GLY A 78 28.82 49.51 45.56
CA GLY A 78 30.10 49.14 44.96
C GLY A 78 30.01 48.89 43.46
N ASP A 79 30.42 49.87 42.66
CA ASP A 79 30.81 49.67 41.26
C ASP A 79 31.90 48.58 41.17
N VAL A 80 31.63 47.46 40.46
CA VAL A 80 32.69 46.64 39.85
C VAL A 80 32.22 46.01 38.54
N ASN A 81 33.00 46.33 37.51
CA ASN A 81 33.02 45.78 36.17
C ASN A 81 33.58 44.34 36.18
N THR A 82 32.86 43.33 35.69
CA THR A 82 33.44 41.99 35.43
C THR A 82 32.87 41.33 34.17
N ASN A 83 33.50 41.62 33.03
CA ASN A 83 33.75 40.58 32.01
C ASN A 83 34.65 39.53 32.67
N ALA A 84 34.06 38.50 33.29
CA ALA A 84 34.81 37.38 33.82
C ALA A 84 35.27 36.48 32.65
N THR A 85 36.45 36.78 32.12
CA THR A 85 37.23 35.82 31.33
C THR A 85 37.47 34.59 32.19
N LEU A 86 36.90 33.44 31.78
CA LEU A 86 37.20 32.13 32.34
C LEU A 86 38.71 31.98 32.49
N THR A 87 39.18 31.77 33.72
CA THR A 87 40.59 31.53 34.02
C THR A 87 41.04 30.25 33.29
N GLU A 88 42.29 30.23 32.84
CA GLU A 88 42.85 29.07 32.12
C GLU A 88 42.77 27.77 32.94
N SER A 89 42.73 27.87 34.28
CA SER A 89 42.48 26.74 35.17
C SER A 89 41.11 26.09 34.96
N ASP A 90 40.08 26.90 34.73
CA ASP A 90 38.70 26.44 34.61
C ASP A 90 38.47 25.85 33.21
N GLN A 91 39.13 26.42 32.19
CA GLN A 91 39.18 25.84 30.86
C GLN A 91 39.97 24.52 30.84
N ALA A 92 41.09 24.43 31.57
CA ALA A 92 41.87 23.20 31.69
C ALA A 92 41.12 22.11 32.45
N ALA A 93 40.37 22.46 33.51
CA ALA A 93 39.51 21.55 34.24
C ALA A 93 38.37 21.01 33.37
N ALA A 94 37.72 21.88 32.57
CA ALA A 94 36.71 21.47 31.60
C ALA A 94 37.29 20.56 30.50
N ALA A 95 38.50 20.82 30.02
CA ALA A 95 39.18 19.99 29.04
C ALA A 95 39.60 18.61 29.58
N LEU A 96 40.03 18.53 30.85
CA LEU A 96 40.33 17.26 31.51
C LEU A 96 39.07 16.43 31.74
N HIS A 97 37.97 17.06 32.14
CA HIS A 97 36.69 16.39 32.31
C HIS A 97 36.14 15.87 30.96
N ALA A 98 36.32 16.64 29.88
CA ALA A 98 35.95 16.21 28.52
C ALA A 98 36.83 15.03 28.02
N ARG A 99 38.12 14.99 28.39
CA ARG A 99 39.01 13.86 28.07
C ARG A 99 38.68 12.59 28.87
N GLN A 100 38.28 12.71 30.13
CA GLN A 100 37.89 11.56 30.95
C GLN A 100 36.53 10.97 30.54
N ALA A 101 35.63 11.79 29.99
CA ALA A 101 34.36 11.33 29.42
C ALA A 101 34.49 10.71 28.01
N PHE A 102 35.64 10.89 27.34
CA PHE A 102 35.88 10.37 26.01
C PHE A 102 36.44 8.94 26.07
N ASN A 103 35.57 7.95 25.90
CA ASN A 103 35.93 6.54 25.86
C ASN A 103 36.40 6.17 24.43
N PRO A 104 37.70 5.93 24.18
CA PRO A 104 38.27 5.84 22.82
C PRO A 104 37.86 4.58 22.05
N LEU A 105 37.16 3.62 22.68
CA LEU A 105 36.63 2.42 22.02
C LEU A 105 35.25 2.62 21.37
N ARG A 106 34.67 3.83 21.43
CA ARG A 106 33.36 4.15 20.82
C ARG A 106 33.46 4.95 19.50
N GLY A 107 34.66 5.05 18.93
CA GLY A 107 35.01 6.03 17.91
C GLY A 107 35.01 5.58 16.43
N THR A 108 34.40 4.46 16.04
CA THR A 108 34.46 4.01 14.62
C THR A 108 33.13 3.56 14.00
N LEU A 109 31.97 3.86 14.62
CA LEU A 109 30.65 3.58 14.03
C LEU A 109 29.66 4.75 14.18
N LEU A 110 30.10 5.97 13.89
CA LEU A 110 29.23 7.15 13.79
C LEU A 110 29.06 7.62 12.34
N ALA A 111 28.72 6.68 11.47
CA ALA A 111 27.87 6.97 10.32
C ALA A 111 26.53 6.24 10.59
N TYR A 112 25.61 6.97 11.24
CA TYR A 112 24.23 6.63 11.62
C TYR A 112 24.00 5.78 12.90
N PRO A 113 23.67 6.42 14.05
CA PRO A 113 23.00 5.75 15.15
C PRO A 113 21.49 6.03 15.10
N LEU A 114 20.76 5.35 14.22
CA LEU A 114 19.35 5.08 14.49
C LEU A 114 19.32 3.87 15.43
N VAL A 115 19.32 4.11 16.73
CA VAL A 115 19.17 3.05 17.73
C VAL A 115 17.74 2.55 17.67
N LEU A 116 17.50 1.54 16.84
CA LEU A 116 16.19 0.89 16.71
C LEU A 116 16.00 -0.04 17.92
N SER A 117 15.35 0.44 18.98
CA SER A 117 14.86 -0.45 20.03
C SER A 117 13.65 -1.23 19.49
N THR A 118 13.73 -2.56 19.51
CA THR A 118 12.66 -3.43 18.99
C THR A 118 11.73 -3.83 20.13
N THR A 119 10.45 -3.48 20.01
CA THR A 119 9.39 -4.01 20.87
C THR A 119 8.80 -5.23 20.15
N GLY A 120 8.76 -6.41 20.78
CA GLY A 120 8.45 -7.71 20.14
C GLY A 120 7.07 -7.80 19.46
N GLY A 121 6.90 -7.12 18.33
CA GLY A 121 5.65 -6.96 17.59
C GLY A 121 5.74 -7.47 16.14
N HIS A 122 4.65 -8.07 15.68
CA HIS A 122 4.52 -8.91 14.48
C HIS A 122 4.39 -8.15 13.13
N SER A 123 5.01 -6.99 12.99
CA SER A 123 5.07 -6.27 11.70
C SER A 123 6.51 -5.81 11.46
N ASN A 124 7.02 -6.05 10.25
CA ASN A 124 8.43 -5.86 9.89
C ASN A 124 8.93 -4.41 10.01
N THR A 125 8.04 -3.44 10.23
CA THR A 125 8.41 -2.03 10.47
C THR A 125 7.76 -1.42 11.72
N ASP A 126 6.70 -2.02 12.27
CA ASP A 126 6.02 -1.45 13.43
C ASP A 126 6.74 -1.71 14.75
N HIS A 127 7.82 -2.50 14.81
CA HIS A 127 8.56 -2.71 16.07
C HIS A 127 9.63 -1.63 16.32
N ILE A 128 9.91 -0.80 15.31
CA ILE A 128 10.93 0.24 15.35
C ILE A 128 10.35 1.49 16.04
N VAL A 129 10.88 1.80 17.23
CA VAL A 129 10.59 3.06 17.93
C VAL A 129 11.66 4.08 17.53
N GLN A 130 11.26 5.21 16.93
CA GLN A 130 12.19 6.29 16.65
C GLN A 130 12.59 6.98 17.95
N GLN A 131 13.89 7.02 18.23
CA GLN A 131 14.48 7.74 19.35
C GLN A 131 15.06 9.07 18.85
N ASN A 132 14.92 10.11 19.67
CA ASN A 132 15.60 11.39 19.47
C ASN A 132 17.11 11.24 19.75
N PRO A 133 17.98 12.18 19.31
CA PRO A 133 19.41 12.15 19.63
C PRO A 133 19.68 12.10 21.14
N ASP A 134 18.77 12.63 21.95
CA ASP A 134 18.83 12.61 23.43
C ASP A 134 18.47 11.24 24.04
N GLY A 135 18.18 10.22 23.22
CA GLY A 135 17.76 8.89 23.66
C GLY A 135 16.29 8.79 24.12
N THR A 136 15.57 9.92 24.16
CA THR A 136 14.13 9.94 24.47
C THR A 136 13.30 9.39 23.31
N VAL A 137 12.18 8.73 23.62
CA VAL A 137 11.25 8.25 22.60
C VAL A 137 10.58 9.45 21.92
N ASN A 138 10.59 9.47 20.59
CA ASN A 138 9.90 10.50 19.82
C ASN A 138 8.37 10.33 19.95
N ARG A 139 7.78 11.07 20.90
CA ARG A 139 6.35 11.00 21.24
C ARG A 139 5.44 11.30 20.04
N LEU A 140 5.86 12.19 19.14
CA LEU A 140 5.09 12.52 17.94
C LEU A 140 5.05 11.35 16.95
N SER A 141 6.18 10.66 16.78
CA SER A 141 6.27 9.45 15.94
C SER A 141 5.41 8.31 16.51
N GLU A 142 5.44 8.11 17.83
CA GLU A 142 4.62 7.14 18.56
C GLU A 142 3.13 7.48 18.45
N PHE A 143 2.75 8.75 18.61
CA PHE A 143 1.37 9.19 18.46
C PHE A 143 0.85 8.91 17.04
N LYS A 144 1.62 9.26 16.00
CA LYS A 144 1.29 8.93 14.60
C LYS A 144 1.17 7.41 14.38
N ARG A 145 2.07 6.62 14.96
CA ARG A 145 2.01 5.14 14.94
C ARG A 145 0.75 4.61 15.61
N ASN A 146 0.37 5.17 16.77
CA ASN A 146 -0.82 4.78 17.51
C ASN A 146 -2.11 5.17 16.78
N MET A 147 -2.15 6.36 16.16
CA MET A 147 -3.26 6.78 15.31
C MET A 147 -3.42 5.88 14.09
N ARG A 148 -2.32 5.50 13.42
CA ARG A 148 -2.35 4.50 12.34
C ARG A 148 -2.86 3.15 12.83
N ARG A 149 -2.47 2.68 14.02
CA ARG A 149 -3.01 1.44 14.62
C ARG A 149 -4.50 1.52 14.87
N ARG A 150 -4.99 2.62 15.46
CA ARG A 150 -6.42 2.83 15.71
C ARG A 150 -7.21 2.92 14.40
N ALA A 151 -6.71 3.63 13.39
CA ALA A 151 -7.31 3.69 12.07
C ALA A 151 -7.35 2.32 11.37
N ARG A 152 -6.29 1.50 11.53
CA ARG A 152 -6.29 0.10 11.09
C ARG A 152 -7.26 -0.76 11.88
N GLN A 153 -7.48 -0.51 13.16
CA GLN A 153 -8.44 -1.26 13.98
C GLN A 153 -9.89 -0.90 13.66
N SER A 154 -10.18 0.37 13.34
CA SER A 154 -11.53 0.83 12.98
C SER A 154 -11.93 0.42 11.57
N LYS A 155 -10.99 0.38 10.63
CA LYS A 155 -11.19 -0.21 9.30
C LYS A 155 -10.91 -1.71 9.39
N SER A 156 -11.94 -2.54 9.54
CA SER A 156 -11.83 -4.02 9.53
C SER A 156 -10.98 -4.57 8.38
N GLU A 157 -10.89 -3.85 7.26
CA GLU A 157 -10.11 -4.16 6.08
C GLU A 157 -8.61 -3.79 6.17
N GLU A 158 -8.26 -2.76 6.94
CA GLU A 158 -6.86 -2.37 7.23
C GLU A 158 -6.34 -3.01 8.53
N ARG A 159 -7.21 -3.72 9.26
CA ARG A 159 -6.91 -4.56 10.41
C ARG A 159 -6.11 -5.79 9.96
N GLY A 160 -4.93 -5.55 9.39
CA GLY A 160 -4.04 -6.58 8.92
C GLY A 160 -4.76 -7.61 8.03
N THR A 161 -4.81 -7.32 6.73
CA THR A 161 -4.61 -8.36 5.72
C THR A 161 -3.29 -9.15 5.88
N ASP A 162 -2.53 -8.89 6.96
CA ASP A 162 -1.28 -9.50 7.38
C ASP A 162 -1.54 -10.77 8.22
N ARG A 163 -2.13 -11.76 7.55
CA ARG A 163 -1.60 -13.11 7.38
C ARG A 163 -1.02 -13.90 8.57
N TRP A 164 -1.38 -13.71 9.84
CA TRP A 164 -0.86 -14.59 10.92
C TRP A 164 -1.82 -14.97 12.06
N ASP A 165 -3.10 -14.58 12.00
CA ASP A 165 -4.03 -14.74 13.14
C ASP A 165 -4.58 -16.16 13.37
N LEU A 166 -4.31 -17.12 12.47
CA LEU A 166 -4.46 -18.53 12.83
C LEU A 166 -3.14 -19.05 13.42
N PRO A 167 -3.17 -19.67 14.62
CA PRO A 167 -1.98 -20.28 15.19
C PRO A 167 -1.37 -21.25 14.19
N ARG A 168 -0.04 -21.19 14.05
CA ARG A 168 0.70 -22.06 13.13
C ARG A 168 0.50 -23.51 13.57
N ILE A 169 -0.31 -24.27 12.85
CA ILE A 169 -0.37 -25.72 13.03
C ILE A 169 1.01 -26.28 12.60
N PRO A 170 1.78 -26.92 13.50
CA PRO A 170 3.06 -27.52 13.14
C PRO A 170 2.87 -28.52 11.99
N GLY A 171 3.70 -28.42 10.96
CA GLY A 171 3.62 -29.30 9.76
C GLY A 171 2.65 -28.84 8.66
N ALA A 172 1.72 -27.91 8.91
CA ALA A 172 0.83 -27.39 7.89
C ALA A 172 1.43 -26.19 7.13
N ARG A 173 1.20 -26.13 5.82
CA ARG A 173 1.41 -24.89 5.04
C ARG A 173 0.35 -23.86 5.47
N ARG A 174 0.78 -22.63 5.73
CA ARG A 174 -0.12 -21.51 6.10
C ARG A 174 -1.19 -21.32 5.03
N ARG A 175 -2.46 -21.47 5.41
CA ARG A 175 -3.60 -21.23 4.51
C ARG A 175 -3.90 -19.74 4.44
N ARG A 176 -4.24 -19.24 3.24
CA ARG A 176 -4.75 -17.88 3.05
C ARG A 176 -6.12 -17.79 3.73
N ILE A 177 -6.31 -16.81 4.63
CA ILE A 177 -7.62 -16.50 5.19
C ILE A 177 -8.54 -16.06 4.05
N LYS A 178 -9.73 -16.65 3.96
CA LYS A 178 -10.75 -16.27 2.97
C LYS A 178 -11.29 -14.90 3.36
N ARG A 179 -11.16 -13.91 2.48
CA ARG A 179 -11.74 -12.57 2.68
C ARG A 179 -13.21 -12.57 2.31
N ASP A 180 -13.97 -11.58 2.75
CA ASP A 180 -15.36 -11.39 2.31
C ASP A 180 -15.45 -11.17 0.79
N SER A 181 -14.42 -10.56 0.19
CA SER A 181 -14.24 -10.46 -1.26
C SER A 181 -14.05 -11.82 -1.95
N ASP A 182 -13.56 -12.82 -1.21
CA ASP A 182 -13.33 -14.17 -1.70
C ASP A 182 -14.57 -15.08 -1.50
N ALA A 183 -15.65 -14.57 -0.87
CA ALA A 183 -16.89 -15.30 -0.71
C ALA A 183 -17.55 -15.57 -2.06
N HIS A 184 -18.24 -16.71 -2.20
CA HIS A 184 -18.93 -17.09 -3.45
C HIS A 184 -20.06 -16.12 -3.81
N SER A 185 -20.61 -15.39 -2.84
CA SER A 185 -21.65 -14.37 -3.04
C SER A 185 -21.08 -13.00 -3.45
N ALA A 186 -19.79 -12.72 -3.24
CA ALA A 186 -19.22 -11.40 -3.52
C ALA A 186 -19.18 -11.11 -5.03
N PRO A 187 -19.05 -9.86 -5.51
CA PRO A 187 -18.80 -9.60 -6.92
C PRO A 187 -17.49 -10.25 -7.39
N PRO A 188 -17.41 -10.84 -8.60
CA PRO A 188 -16.17 -11.36 -9.14
C PRO A 188 -15.19 -10.23 -9.48
N LYS A 189 -13.93 -10.36 -9.05
CA LYS A 189 -12.90 -9.34 -9.29
C LYS A 189 -12.41 -9.39 -10.75
N PRO A 190 -12.49 -8.29 -11.52
CA PRO A 190 -11.89 -8.21 -12.84
C PRO A 190 -10.36 -8.07 -12.78
N PRO A 191 -9.64 -8.38 -13.87
CA PRO A 191 -8.20 -8.15 -13.97
C PRO A 191 -7.81 -6.68 -13.81
N ASP A 192 -6.71 -6.43 -13.08
CA ASP A 192 -6.26 -5.07 -12.80
C ASP A 192 -5.55 -4.41 -14.02
N ALA A 193 -5.12 -5.19 -15.01
CA ALA A 193 -4.32 -4.73 -16.15
C ALA A 193 -4.93 -5.13 -17.50
N GLY A 194 -4.89 -4.21 -18.47
CA GLY A 194 -5.41 -4.41 -19.82
C GLY A 194 -4.76 -5.59 -20.56
N TYR A 195 -3.45 -5.78 -20.39
CA TYR A 195 -2.76 -6.93 -20.95
C TYR A 195 -3.33 -8.28 -20.49
N ILE A 196 -3.75 -8.39 -19.23
CA ILE A 196 -4.32 -9.64 -18.69
C ILE A 196 -5.68 -9.93 -19.32
N LEU A 197 -6.49 -8.89 -19.57
CA LEU A 197 -7.74 -9.00 -20.32
C LEU A 197 -7.47 -9.53 -21.74
N TYR A 198 -6.53 -8.91 -22.45
CA TYR A 198 -6.13 -9.33 -23.79
C TYR A 198 -5.63 -10.79 -23.82
N VAL A 199 -4.82 -11.20 -22.83
CA VAL A 199 -4.35 -12.59 -22.71
C VAL A 199 -5.51 -13.55 -22.52
N SER A 200 -6.48 -13.23 -21.65
CA SER A 200 -7.66 -14.08 -21.43
C SER A 200 -8.49 -14.25 -22.69
N GLN A 201 -8.75 -13.14 -23.38
CA GLN A 201 -9.53 -13.11 -24.61
C GLN A 201 -8.82 -13.85 -25.77
N MET A 202 -7.54 -13.56 -26.03
CA MET A 202 -6.75 -14.24 -27.06
C MET A 202 -6.52 -15.72 -26.76
N THR A 203 -6.35 -16.10 -25.50
CA THR A 203 -6.22 -17.51 -25.11
C THR A 203 -7.48 -18.28 -25.48
N THR A 204 -8.65 -17.66 -25.29
CA THR A 204 -9.94 -18.23 -25.68
C THR A 204 -9.99 -18.45 -27.20
N LYS A 205 -9.63 -17.42 -27.98
CA LYS A 205 -9.52 -17.51 -29.44
C LYS A 205 -8.58 -18.64 -29.89
N LEU A 206 -7.36 -18.70 -29.37
CA LEU A 206 -6.39 -19.74 -29.74
C LEU A 206 -6.85 -21.16 -29.44
N ARG A 207 -7.64 -21.35 -28.36
CA ARG A 207 -8.20 -22.65 -27.99
C ARG A 207 -9.38 -23.03 -28.88
N HIS A 208 -10.20 -22.05 -29.26
CA HIS A 208 -11.30 -22.25 -30.20
C HIS A 208 -10.76 -22.61 -31.60
N ASP A 209 -9.73 -21.90 -32.07
CA ASP A 209 -9.12 -22.14 -33.39
C ASP A 209 -8.32 -23.45 -33.46
N ASN A 210 -7.93 -24.03 -32.33
CA ASN A 210 -7.12 -25.25 -32.25
C ASN A 210 -7.63 -26.19 -31.15
N PRO A 211 -8.82 -26.79 -31.31
CA PRO A 211 -9.42 -27.62 -30.26
C PRO A 211 -8.60 -28.89 -29.97
N ASP A 212 -8.00 -29.50 -31.00
CA ASP A 212 -7.28 -30.78 -30.87
C ASP A 212 -5.85 -30.64 -30.34
N ARG A 213 -5.27 -29.44 -30.42
CA ARG A 213 -3.88 -29.24 -30.00
C ARG A 213 -3.80 -29.16 -28.48
N HIS A 214 -2.78 -29.80 -27.91
CA HIS A 214 -2.43 -29.62 -26.51
C HIS A 214 -2.24 -28.12 -26.22
N HIS A 215 -3.16 -27.54 -25.43
CA HIS A 215 -3.04 -26.17 -24.97
C HIS A 215 -1.90 -26.08 -23.95
N ASN A 216 -0.73 -25.60 -24.38
CA ASN A 216 0.36 -25.26 -23.48
C ASN A 216 0.27 -23.76 -23.15
N GLN A 217 -0.14 -23.46 -21.92
CA GLN A 217 -0.37 -22.09 -21.46
C GLN A 217 0.87 -21.21 -21.63
N ILE A 218 2.08 -21.74 -21.40
CA ILE A 218 3.32 -20.97 -21.50
C ILE A 218 3.61 -20.57 -22.95
N SER A 219 3.44 -21.51 -23.89
CA SER A 219 3.67 -21.21 -25.31
C SER A 219 2.58 -20.31 -25.89
N ALA A 220 1.33 -20.47 -25.47
CA ALA A 220 0.23 -19.57 -25.83
C ALA A 220 0.50 -18.15 -25.33
N ILE A 221 0.80 -17.98 -24.03
CA ILE A 221 1.13 -16.66 -23.46
C ILE A 221 2.31 -16.04 -24.22
N ARG A 222 3.39 -16.77 -24.49
CA ARG A 222 4.54 -16.23 -25.24
C ARG A 222 4.16 -15.69 -26.63
N ARG A 223 3.29 -16.41 -27.35
CA ARG A 223 2.77 -15.97 -28.65
C ARG A 223 1.90 -14.73 -28.50
N ILE A 224 1.01 -14.72 -27.51
CA ILE A 224 0.12 -13.58 -27.22
C ILE A 224 0.93 -12.34 -26.82
N SER A 225 1.98 -12.49 -25.99
CA SER A 225 2.87 -11.38 -25.64
C SER A 225 3.50 -10.76 -26.89
N ALA A 226 3.96 -11.59 -27.83
CA ALA A 226 4.50 -11.11 -29.09
C ALA A 226 3.45 -10.37 -29.94
N LEU A 227 2.19 -10.79 -29.92
CA LEU A 227 1.09 -10.07 -30.59
C LEU A 227 0.76 -8.76 -29.88
N TRP A 228 0.71 -8.74 -28.55
CA TRP A 228 0.48 -7.54 -27.75
C TRP A 228 1.49 -6.43 -28.06
N HIS A 229 2.77 -6.78 -28.22
CA HIS A 229 3.80 -5.82 -28.59
C HIS A 229 3.66 -5.27 -30.02
N LYS A 230 2.96 -5.99 -30.91
CA LYS A 230 2.66 -5.56 -32.28
C LYS A 230 1.39 -4.70 -32.39
N LEU A 231 0.53 -4.71 -31.37
CA LEU A 231 -0.67 -3.88 -31.35
C LEU A 231 -0.32 -2.40 -31.33
N THR A 232 -1.19 -1.60 -31.92
CA THR A 232 -1.09 -0.13 -31.83
C THR A 232 -1.38 0.33 -30.40
N ASP A 233 -0.94 1.53 -30.07
CA ASP A 233 -1.17 2.07 -28.73
C ASP A 233 -2.65 2.39 -28.48
N ASP A 234 -3.42 2.64 -29.54
CA ASP A 234 -4.88 2.80 -29.47
C ASP A 234 -5.58 1.50 -29.06
N GLU A 235 -5.18 0.37 -29.66
CA GLU A 235 -5.70 -0.96 -29.30
C GLU A 235 -5.33 -1.34 -27.87
N LYS A 236 -4.10 -1.06 -27.45
CA LYS A 236 -3.69 -1.25 -26.04
C LYS A 236 -4.47 -0.32 -25.11
N GLY A 237 -4.70 0.92 -25.54
CA GLY A 237 -5.50 1.93 -24.86
C GLY A 237 -6.91 1.44 -24.58
N HIS A 238 -7.54 0.78 -25.56
CA HIS A 238 -8.85 0.17 -25.43
C HIS A 238 -8.94 -0.83 -24.27
N TYR A 239 -7.96 -1.75 -24.16
CA TYR A 239 -7.90 -2.73 -23.07
C TYR A 239 -7.56 -2.10 -21.72
N ASN A 240 -6.70 -1.08 -21.70
CA ASN A 240 -6.34 -0.37 -20.47
C ASN A 240 -7.53 0.42 -19.92
N GLN A 241 -8.32 1.06 -20.79
CA GLN A 241 -9.57 1.72 -20.42
C GLN A 241 -10.57 0.68 -19.88
N LEU A 242 -10.73 -0.45 -20.56
CA LEU A 242 -11.60 -1.54 -20.11
C LEU A 242 -11.25 -2.01 -18.70
N ALA A 243 -9.97 -2.23 -18.41
CA ALA A 243 -9.50 -2.61 -17.08
C ALA A 243 -9.81 -1.54 -16.02
N ARG A 244 -9.62 -0.26 -16.34
CA ARG A 244 -9.92 0.84 -15.42
C ARG A 244 -11.42 0.93 -15.10
N ASP A 245 -12.25 0.89 -16.13
CA ASP A 245 -13.71 0.95 -15.99
C ASP A 245 -14.21 -0.25 -15.17
N ALA A 246 -13.68 -1.45 -15.46
CA ALA A 246 -13.97 -2.68 -14.75
C ALA A 246 -13.65 -2.61 -13.25
N ILE A 247 -12.47 -2.10 -12.89
CA ILE A 247 -12.06 -1.95 -11.49
C ILE A 247 -12.92 -0.91 -10.77
N ALA A 248 -13.22 0.21 -11.43
CA ALA A 248 -14.07 1.25 -10.87
C ALA A 248 -15.46 0.69 -10.54
N GLU A 249 -16.07 -0.04 -11.47
CA GLU A 249 -17.36 -0.67 -11.25
C GLU A 249 -17.28 -1.76 -10.16
N TYR A 250 -16.26 -2.62 -10.18
CA TYR A 250 -16.06 -3.63 -9.14
C TYR A 250 -15.98 -3.03 -7.74
N ASN A 251 -15.27 -1.92 -7.57
CA ASN A 251 -15.17 -1.26 -6.27
C ASN A 251 -16.53 -0.73 -5.81
N LEU A 252 -17.37 -0.23 -6.72
CA LEU A 252 -18.74 0.17 -6.41
C LEU A 252 -19.58 -1.05 -5.99
N ARG A 253 -19.58 -2.14 -6.78
CA ARG A 253 -20.30 -3.38 -6.45
C ARG A 253 -19.84 -4.00 -5.14
N LEU A 254 -18.56 -3.91 -4.83
CA LEU A 254 -18.01 -4.42 -3.58
C LEU A 254 -18.49 -3.60 -2.37
N ARG A 255 -18.64 -2.27 -2.52
CA ARG A 255 -19.26 -1.42 -1.49
C ARG A 255 -20.74 -1.78 -1.31
N GLU A 256 -21.49 -1.96 -2.39
CA GLU A 256 -22.89 -2.40 -2.36
C GLU A 256 -23.03 -3.77 -1.65
N TYR A 257 -22.18 -4.73 -2.01
CA TYR A 257 -22.13 -6.05 -1.39
C TYR A 257 -21.86 -5.99 0.11
N ARG A 258 -20.94 -5.13 0.54
CA ARG A 258 -20.64 -4.96 1.97
C ARG A 258 -21.80 -4.33 2.73
N ALA A 259 -22.54 -3.42 2.09
CA ALA A 259 -23.68 -2.76 2.72
C ALA A 259 -24.93 -3.64 2.79
N THR A 260 -25.19 -4.45 1.77
CA THR A 260 -26.48 -5.17 1.60
C THR A 260 -26.38 -6.69 1.66
N GLY A 261 -25.17 -7.27 1.60
CA GLY A 261 -24.93 -8.70 1.47
C GLY A 261 -25.14 -9.26 0.05
N GLY A 262 -25.60 -8.43 -0.90
CA GLY A 262 -25.79 -8.76 -2.31
C GLY A 262 -25.24 -7.67 -3.23
N TRP A 263 -25.07 -7.96 -4.51
CA TRP A 263 -24.58 -6.98 -5.48
C TRP A 263 -25.37 -7.07 -6.77
N ARG A 264 -25.50 -5.94 -7.47
CA ARG A 264 -26.12 -5.88 -8.79
C ARG A 264 -25.10 -6.26 -9.85
N GLU A 265 -25.57 -6.85 -10.93
CA GLU A 265 -24.72 -7.20 -12.06
C GLU A 265 -23.97 -5.99 -12.63
N PHE A 266 -22.82 -6.27 -13.26
CA PHE A 266 -22.02 -5.26 -13.91
C PHE A 266 -22.75 -4.69 -15.14
N THR A 267 -22.46 -3.44 -15.47
CA THR A 267 -23.09 -2.66 -16.53
C THR A 267 -22.09 -2.31 -17.63
N VAL A 268 -20.81 -2.22 -17.30
CA VAL A 268 -19.75 -1.92 -18.28
C VAL A 268 -19.14 -3.20 -18.83
N ILE A 269 -18.93 -4.20 -17.96
CA ILE A 269 -18.23 -5.43 -18.28
C ILE A 269 -19.05 -6.65 -17.93
N GLU A 270 -18.98 -7.68 -18.75
CA GLU A 270 -19.56 -8.98 -18.46
C GLU A 270 -18.51 -10.07 -18.61
N ARG A 271 -18.68 -11.13 -17.82
CA ARG A 271 -17.88 -12.33 -17.97
C ARG A 271 -18.61 -13.28 -18.92
N LEU A 272 -18.00 -13.56 -20.07
CA LEU A 272 -18.64 -14.37 -21.09
C LEU A 272 -18.82 -15.82 -20.61
N ARG A 273 -20.02 -16.37 -20.81
CA ARG A 273 -20.39 -17.74 -20.43
C ARG A 273 -20.56 -18.62 -21.66
N ASN A 274 -20.55 -19.93 -21.43
CA ASN A 274 -20.85 -20.93 -22.46
C ASN A 274 -22.33 -20.85 -22.88
N LYS A 275 -22.60 -20.84 -24.20
CA LYS A 275 -23.96 -20.87 -24.75
C LYS A 275 -24.49 -22.29 -24.95
N ASN A 276 -23.58 -23.25 -25.10
CA ASN A 276 -23.88 -24.66 -25.36
C ASN A 276 -24.41 -25.44 -24.12
N GLY A 277 -24.81 -24.76 -23.05
CA GLY A 277 -25.39 -25.39 -21.85
C GLY A 277 -24.43 -26.27 -21.04
N VAL A 278 -23.15 -26.34 -21.42
CA VAL A 278 -22.13 -27.06 -20.65
C VAL A 278 -21.85 -26.26 -19.37
N GLU A 279 -22.37 -26.77 -18.26
CA GLU A 279 -22.25 -26.13 -16.94
C GLU A 279 -20.78 -25.89 -16.56
N GLU A 280 -20.53 -24.70 -16.02
CA GLU A 280 -19.24 -24.35 -15.44
C GLU A 280 -19.00 -25.29 -14.25
N VAL A 281 -18.07 -26.23 -14.39
CA VAL A 281 -17.59 -27.02 -13.24
C VAL A 281 -17.09 -26.02 -12.21
N THR A 282 -17.82 -25.91 -11.09
CA THR A 282 -17.60 -24.93 -10.03
C THR A 282 -16.19 -25.06 -9.46
N ARG A 283 -15.24 -24.39 -10.09
CA ARG A 283 -13.88 -24.24 -9.56
C ARG A 283 -13.84 -22.98 -8.73
N ASP A 284 -13.14 -23.06 -7.60
CA ASP A 284 -12.83 -21.90 -6.77
C ASP A 284 -12.43 -20.70 -7.65
N ARG A 285 -13.00 -19.53 -7.35
CA ARG A 285 -12.77 -18.24 -8.07
C ARG A 285 -11.30 -17.94 -8.36
N SER A 286 -10.38 -18.51 -7.57
CA SER A 286 -8.93 -18.37 -7.72
C SER A 286 -8.34 -19.06 -8.96
N SER A 287 -9.06 -19.96 -9.63
CA SER A 287 -8.45 -20.84 -10.64
C SER A 287 -8.52 -20.31 -12.09
N GLY A 288 -8.91 -19.03 -12.30
CA GLY A 288 -8.95 -18.42 -13.64
C GLY A 288 -9.91 -19.14 -14.61
N SER A 289 -10.90 -19.87 -14.08
CA SER A 289 -11.66 -20.88 -14.83
C SER A 289 -12.95 -20.39 -15.48
N GLY A 290 -13.47 -19.23 -15.10
CA GLY A 290 -14.61 -18.67 -15.82
C GLY A 290 -14.14 -17.73 -16.92
N GLY A 291 -14.99 -17.52 -17.91
CA GLY A 291 -14.62 -16.97 -19.21
C GLY A 291 -13.98 -15.58 -19.21
N PRO A 292 -13.57 -15.11 -20.40
CA PRO A 292 -12.99 -13.81 -20.61
C PRO A 292 -13.98 -12.71 -20.28
N TRP A 293 -13.44 -11.59 -19.83
CA TRP A 293 -14.20 -10.37 -19.60
C TRP A 293 -14.32 -9.59 -20.91
N VAL A 294 -15.53 -9.12 -21.23
CA VAL A 294 -15.88 -8.40 -22.44
C VAL A 294 -16.74 -7.19 -22.08
N ARG A 295 -16.69 -6.11 -22.87
CA ARG A 295 -17.60 -4.96 -22.70
C ARG A 295 -19.05 -5.38 -22.95
N ILE A 296 -20.00 -4.91 -22.15
CA ILE A 296 -21.43 -5.12 -22.43
C ILE A 296 -21.91 -4.33 -23.67
N PRO A 297 -21.67 -3.00 -23.79
CA PRO A 297 -22.20 -2.22 -24.91
C PRO A 297 -21.56 -2.64 -26.24
N TYR A 298 -22.37 -3.14 -27.18
CA TYR A 298 -21.91 -3.73 -28.44
C TYR A 298 -21.10 -2.74 -29.31
N GLU A 299 -21.52 -1.48 -29.34
CA GLU A 299 -20.85 -0.42 -30.12
C GLU A 299 -19.40 -0.20 -29.68
N LYS A 300 -19.12 -0.39 -28.40
CA LYS A 300 -17.78 -0.22 -27.82
C LYS A 300 -16.92 -1.48 -27.90
N LYS A 301 -17.44 -2.61 -28.40
CA LYS A 301 -16.67 -3.85 -28.49
C LYS A 301 -15.62 -3.79 -29.58
N ASN A 302 -14.42 -4.28 -29.27
CA ASN A 302 -13.38 -4.50 -30.26
C ASN A 302 -13.74 -5.67 -31.19
N ALA A 303 -13.12 -5.78 -32.36
CA ALA A 303 -13.34 -6.88 -33.32
C ALA A 303 -13.17 -8.25 -32.65
N LEU A 304 -12.15 -8.40 -31.81
CA LEU A 304 -11.91 -9.64 -31.08
C LEU A 304 -13.01 -9.96 -30.05
N GLU A 305 -13.54 -8.95 -29.38
CA GLU A 305 -14.64 -9.13 -28.42
C GLU A 305 -15.92 -9.58 -29.14
N ARG A 306 -16.20 -9.01 -30.32
CA ARG A 306 -17.30 -9.42 -31.18
C ARG A 306 -17.13 -10.85 -31.67
N GLU A 307 -15.92 -11.24 -32.07
CA GLU A 307 -15.62 -12.63 -32.46
C GLU A 307 -15.87 -13.60 -31.29
N LEU A 308 -15.38 -13.29 -30.09
CA LEU A 308 -15.57 -14.16 -28.93
C LEU A 308 -17.04 -14.36 -28.58
N GLU A 309 -17.88 -13.34 -28.77
CA GLU A 309 -19.32 -13.46 -28.56
C GLU A 309 -20.01 -14.39 -29.55
N THR A 310 -19.41 -14.66 -30.71
CA THR A 310 -19.95 -15.65 -31.65
C THR A 310 -19.69 -17.08 -31.20
N TYR A 311 -18.74 -17.30 -30.28
CA TYR A 311 -18.35 -18.65 -29.89
C TYR A 311 -19.38 -19.29 -28.96
N ASP A 312 -19.77 -20.52 -29.29
CA ASP A 312 -20.68 -21.31 -28.46
C ASP A 312 -19.98 -21.77 -27.17
N GLN A 313 -18.68 -22.07 -27.28
CA GLN A 313 -17.83 -22.52 -26.20
C GLN A 313 -16.67 -21.56 -25.96
N VAL A 314 -16.65 -21.00 -24.76
CA VAL A 314 -15.69 -19.98 -24.33
C VAL A 314 -14.91 -20.51 -23.11
N ILE A 315 -15.61 -21.23 -22.24
CA ILE A 315 -15.08 -21.99 -21.13
C ILE A 315 -14.94 -23.43 -21.59
N PHE A 316 -13.70 -23.83 -21.80
CA PHE A 316 -13.38 -25.19 -22.23
C PHE A 316 -13.28 -26.13 -21.02
N PRO A 317 -13.78 -27.37 -21.13
CA PRO A 317 -13.71 -28.35 -20.05
C PRO A 317 -12.27 -28.69 -19.66
N PRO A 318 -12.08 -29.30 -18.47
CA PRO A 318 -10.84 -30.02 -18.19
C PRO A 318 -10.47 -30.97 -19.32
N ARG A 319 -9.18 -31.23 -19.45
CA ARG A 319 -8.67 -32.28 -20.33
C ARG A 319 -9.37 -33.62 -19.98
N PRO A 320 -9.79 -34.43 -20.97
CA PRO A 320 -10.31 -35.77 -20.71
C PRO A 320 -9.31 -36.60 -19.89
N LYS A 321 -9.81 -37.41 -18.94
CA LYS A 321 -8.99 -38.18 -18.00
C LYS A 321 -7.97 -39.09 -18.69
N ASP A 322 -8.35 -39.70 -19.80
CA ASP A 322 -7.48 -40.61 -20.56
C ASP A 322 -6.19 -39.91 -21.04
N MET A 323 -6.29 -38.62 -21.40
CA MET A 323 -5.13 -37.79 -21.75
C MET A 323 -4.37 -37.25 -20.53
N GLU A 324 -4.98 -37.23 -19.35
CA GLU A 324 -4.30 -36.86 -18.10
C GLU A 324 -3.36 -37.98 -17.63
N GLU A 325 -3.75 -39.25 -17.77
CA GLU A 325 -2.90 -40.39 -17.40
C GLU A 325 -1.62 -40.45 -18.22
N GLU A 326 -1.73 -40.28 -19.54
CA GLU A 326 -0.57 -40.25 -20.42
C GLU A 326 0.35 -39.05 -20.13
N TYR A 327 -0.24 -37.90 -19.81
CA TYR A 327 0.50 -36.72 -19.41
C TYR A 327 1.25 -36.93 -18.09
N GLU A 328 0.60 -37.50 -17.08
CA GLU A 328 1.22 -37.81 -15.79
C GLU A 328 2.32 -38.88 -15.95
N ARG A 329 2.15 -39.86 -16.84
CA ARG A 329 3.22 -40.80 -17.21
C ARG A 329 4.44 -40.08 -17.80
N ARG A 330 4.23 -39.21 -18.80
CA ARG A 330 5.31 -38.44 -19.44
C ARG A 330 6.01 -37.49 -18.48
N LYS A 331 5.27 -36.90 -17.54
CA LYS A 331 5.78 -36.00 -16.50
C LYS A 331 6.60 -36.76 -15.45
N LYS A 332 6.15 -37.94 -15.02
CA LYS A 332 6.92 -38.86 -14.16
C LYS A 332 8.25 -39.23 -14.82
N GLU A 333 8.20 -39.65 -16.08
CA GLU A 333 9.41 -39.98 -16.86
C GLU A 333 10.38 -38.78 -16.96
N GLN A 334 9.86 -37.59 -17.25
CA GLN A 334 10.69 -36.38 -17.30
C GLN A 334 11.32 -36.04 -15.93
N ASN A 335 10.58 -36.23 -14.84
CA ASN A 335 11.09 -36.02 -13.49
C ASN A 335 12.17 -37.05 -13.13
N GLU A 336 11.99 -38.32 -13.49
CA GLU A 336 13.00 -39.37 -13.32
C GLU A 336 14.26 -39.05 -14.12
N ARG A 337 14.14 -38.64 -15.39
CA ARG A 337 15.27 -38.18 -16.20
C ARG A 337 16.02 -37.02 -15.53
N ARG A 338 15.31 -36.06 -14.91
CA ARG A 338 15.91 -34.95 -14.15
C ARG A 338 16.60 -35.44 -12.87
N ARG A 339 16.01 -36.40 -12.14
CA ARG A 339 16.62 -37.01 -10.94
C ARG A 339 17.90 -37.76 -11.29
N VAL A 340 17.88 -38.57 -12.34
CA VAL A 340 19.06 -39.29 -12.85
C VAL A 340 20.14 -38.31 -13.28
N LYS A 341 19.79 -37.23 -14.01
CA LYS A 341 20.76 -36.19 -14.39
C LYS A 341 21.39 -35.53 -13.15
N LYS A 342 20.57 -35.11 -12.19
CA LYS A 342 21.05 -34.49 -10.94
C LYS A 342 21.97 -35.42 -10.14
N TRP A 343 21.65 -36.71 -10.11
CA TRP A 343 22.48 -37.72 -9.47
C TRP A 343 23.83 -37.86 -10.18
N LYS A 344 23.85 -37.96 -11.52
CA LYS A 344 25.08 -38.02 -12.33
C LYS A 344 25.96 -36.76 -12.13
N ASP A 345 25.36 -35.58 -12.13
CA ASP A 345 26.06 -34.32 -11.92
C ASP A 345 26.66 -34.25 -10.50
N SER A 346 25.95 -34.77 -9.49
CA SER A 346 26.44 -34.86 -8.11
C SER A 346 27.64 -35.80 -7.98
N THR A 347 27.59 -36.97 -8.62
CA THR A 347 28.69 -37.94 -8.60
C THR A 347 29.94 -37.42 -9.33
N ARG A 348 29.75 -36.60 -10.38
CA ARG A 348 30.85 -36.00 -11.14
C ARG A 348 31.55 -34.87 -10.40
N ASN A 349 30.85 -34.17 -9.52
CA ASN A 349 31.44 -33.08 -8.70
C ASN A 349 32.11 -33.59 -7.41
N SER A 350 31.86 -34.85 -7.01
CA SER A 350 32.46 -35.47 -5.82
C SER A 350 33.73 -36.29 -6.11
N ALA A 351 34.03 -36.51 -7.40
CA ALA A 351 35.25 -37.15 -7.89
C ALA A 351 36.14 -36.08 -8.51
#